data_AF-A0AAE2EJE8-F1
#
_entry.id   AF-A0AAE2EJE8-F1
#
_cell.length_a   1.000
_cell.length_b   1.000
_cell.length_c   1.000
_cell.angle_alpha   90.00
_cell.angle_beta   90.00
_cell.angle_gamma   90.00
#
_symmetry.space_group_name_H-M   'P 1'
#
loop_
_entity.id
_entity.type
_entity.pdbx_description
1 polymer ?
#
loop_
_entity_poly.entity_id
_entity_poly.type
_entity_poly.pdbx_seq_one_letter_code
_entity_poly.pdbx_strand_id
1 'polypeptide(L)'
;MNNRLIELKEQVEYYKLEAEFWKKFHTLLTKEKSTRKKTKVVLELLKTHKKVKIPILLKIAKLPKSSFYEWKHKLENTIDKDKELKEMIVDIFANHLKRMGIEG
;
A
#
# COMPACT_ATOMS: atom_id res chain seq x y z
N MET A 1 -30.98 -11.14 -21.18
CA MET A 1 -29.64 -11.34 -20.59
C MET A 1 -29.79 -12.00 -19.23
N ASN A 2 -29.08 -13.10 -18.95
CA ASN A 2 -29.22 -13.83 -17.69
C ASN A 2 -28.62 -13.01 -16.53
N ASN A 3 -29.46 -12.30 -15.77
CA ASN A 3 -29.08 -11.47 -14.62
C ASN A 3 -28.17 -12.23 -13.63
N ARG A 4 -28.45 -13.51 -13.42
CA ARG A 4 -27.68 -14.40 -12.55
C ARG A 4 -26.23 -14.60 -12.99
N LEU A 5 -25.97 -14.60 -14.29
CA LEU A 5 -24.60 -14.71 -14.81
C LEU A 5 -23.80 -13.43 -14.52
N ILE A 6 -24.45 -12.28 -14.55
CA ILE A 6 -23.84 -10.99 -14.25
C ILE A 6 -23.51 -10.93 -12.74
N GLU A 7 -24.49 -11.25 -11.89
CA GLU A 7 -24.31 -11.30 -10.43
C GLU A 7 -23.18 -12.25 -10.01
N LEU A 8 -23.13 -13.46 -10.58
CA LEU A 8 -22.09 -14.43 -10.28
C LEU A 8 -20.71 -13.93 -10.70
N LYS A 9 -20.59 -13.25 -11.85
CA LYS A 9 -19.33 -12.65 -12.30
C LYS A 9 -18.87 -11.55 -11.34
N GLU A 10 -19.78 -10.70 -10.88
CA GLU A 10 -19.46 -9.64 -9.91
C GLU A 10 -19.01 -10.22 -8.56
N GLN A 11 -19.65 -11.29 -8.09
CA GLN A 11 -19.25 -11.98 -6.86
C GLN A 11 -17.87 -12.62 -6.96
N VAL A 12 -17.58 -13.31 -8.07
CA VAL A 12 -16.25 -13.90 -8.30
C VAL A 12 -15.18 -12.82 -8.28
N GLU A 13 -15.44 -11.66 -8.90
CA GLU A 13 -14.50 -10.55 -8.89
C GLU A 13 -14.27 -9.99 -7.48
N TYR A 14 -15.35 -9.85 -6.70
CA TYR A 14 -15.27 -9.45 -5.30
C TYR A 14 -14.39 -10.41 -4.47
N TYR A 15 -14.61 -11.73 -4.58
CA TYR A 15 -13.85 -12.71 -3.80
C TYR A 15 -12.38 -12.80 -4.23
N LYS A 16 -12.07 -12.62 -5.52
CA LYS A 16 -10.68 -12.52 -5.98
C LYS A 16 -9.95 -11.33 -5.35
N LEU A 17 -10.60 -10.16 -5.33
CA LEU A 17 -10.06 -8.96 -4.70
C LEU A 17 -9.87 -9.15 -3.19
N GLU A 18 -10.82 -9.82 -2.53
CA GLU A 18 -10.72 -10.14 -1.10
C GLU A 18 -9.53 -11.05 -0.80
N ALA A 19 -9.37 -12.13 -1.56
CA ALA A 19 -8.23 -13.04 -1.41
C ALA A 19 -6.89 -12.33 -1.64
N GLU A 20 -6.80 -11.51 -2.69
CA GLU A 20 -5.59 -10.72 -2.99
C GLU A 20 -5.26 -9.74 -1.86
N PHE A 21 -6.27 -9.06 -1.33
CA PHE A 21 -6.11 -8.14 -0.20
C PHE A 21 -5.49 -8.86 1.00
N TRP A 22 -6.07 -9.98 1.45
CA TRP A 22 -5.59 -10.68 2.63
C TRP A 22 -4.19 -11.28 2.40
N LYS A 23 -3.89 -11.77 1.19
CA LYS A 23 -2.54 -12.24 0.85
C LYS A 23 -1.49 -11.12 0.98
N LYS A 24 -1.76 -9.94 0.42
CA LYS A 24 -0.89 -8.76 0.55
C LYS A 24 -0.82 -8.26 2.00
N PHE A 25 -1.94 -8.30 2.72
CA PHE A 25 -1.96 -7.93 4.13
C PHE A 25 -1.10 -8.87 4.99
N HIS A 26 -1.14 -10.19 4.80
CA HIS A 26 -0.36 -11.11 5.62
C HIS A 26 1.13 -11.11 5.29
N THR A 27 1.51 -10.83 4.04
CA THR A 27 2.93 -10.75 3.61
C THR A 27 3.67 -9.54 4.16
N LEU A 28 2.97 -8.46 4.49
CA LEU A 28 3.55 -7.29 5.15
C LEU A 28 3.96 -7.64 6.60
N LEU A 29 5.20 -8.08 6.81
CA LEU A 29 5.79 -8.33 8.12
C LEU A 29 6.21 -7.01 8.78
N THR A 30 5.29 -6.35 9.48
CA THR A 30 5.57 -5.06 10.13
C THR A 30 4.94 -4.99 11.51
N LYS A 31 5.67 -4.48 12.51
CA LYS A 31 5.15 -4.03 13.82
C LYS A 31 4.19 -2.82 13.73
N GLU A 32 3.77 -2.43 12.52
CA GLU A 32 2.90 -1.27 12.28
C GLU A 32 1.47 -1.50 12.75
N LYS A 33 0.79 -0.41 13.13
CA LYS A 33 -0.65 -0.41 13.42
C LYS A 33 -1.43 -1.00 12.25
N SER A 34 -2.35 -1.92 12.57
CA SER A 34 -3.20 -2.62 11.59
C SER A 34 -3.93 -1.68 10.62
N THR A 35 -4.37 -0.49 11.08
CA THR A 35 -5.04 0.52 10.25
C THR A 35 -4.13 1.16 9.20
N ARG A 36 -2.87 1.46 9.53
CA ARG A 36 -1.87 1.95 8.55
C ARG A 36 -1.61 0.90 7.50
N LYS A 37 -1.40 -0.35 7.93
CA LYS A 37 -1.11 -1.50 7.08
C LYS A 37 -2.24 -1.76 6.08
N LYS A 38 -3.48 -1.80 6.55
CA LYS A 38 -4.68 -1.92 5.69
C LYS A 38 -4.76 -0.79 4.67
N THR A 39 -4.49 0.45 5.10
CA THR A 39 -4.53 1.62 4.19
C THR A 39 -3.49 1.49 3.07
N LYS A 40 -2.28 1.02 3.36
CA LYS A 40 -1.25 0.76 2.33
C LYS A 40 -1.72 -0.26 1.29
N VAL A 41 -2.28 -1.39 1.74
CA VAL A 41 -2.79 -2.43 0.84
C VAL A 41 -3.96 -1.91 -0.02
N VAL A 42 -4.87 -1.12 0.56
CA VAL A 42 -5.97 -0.49 -0.20
C VAL A 42 -5.42 0.45 -1.28
N LEU A 43 -4.43 1.29 -0.95
CA LEU A 43 -3.81 2.18 -1.93
C LEU A 43 -3.08 1.43 -3.05
N GLU A 44 -2.44 0.30 -2.73
CA GLU A 44 -1.80 -0.57 -3.73
C GLU A 44 -2.83 -1.21 -4.66
N LEU A 45 -3.93 -1.76 -4.11
CA LEU A 45 -5.00 -2.35 -4.90
C LEU A 45 -5.74 -1.32 -5.75
N LEU A 46 -5.84 -0.06 -5.32
CA LEU A 46 -6.37 1.01 -6.17
C LEU A 46 -5.48 1.32 -7.37
N LYS A 47 -4.15 1.12 -7.25
CA LYS A 47 -3.21 1.29 -8.36
C LYS A 47 -3.30 0.14 -9.36
N THR A 48 -3.39 -1.10 -8.87
CA THR A 48 -3.49 -2.30 -9.72
C THR A 48 -4.88 -2.46 -10.34
N HIS A 49 -5.94 -2.18 -9.57
CA HIS A 49 -7.34 -2.36 -9.95
C HIS A 49 -8.06 -1.02 -10.11
N LYS A 50 -7.69 -0.24 -11.14
CA LYS A 50 -8.26 1.11 -11.40
C LYS A 50 -9.79 1.17 -11.54
N LYS A 51 -10.43 0.05 -11.88
CA LYS A 51 -11.89 -0.05 -12.07
C LYS A 51 -12.67 -0.26 -10.76
N VAL A 52 -11.98 -0.61 -9.67
CA VAL A 52 -12.62 -0.96 -8.40
C VAL A 52 -12.92 0.30 -7.59
N LYS A 53 -14.14 0.39 -7.08
CA LYS A 53 -14.58 1.53 -6.25
C LYS A 53 -13.97 1.42 -4.85
N ILE A 54 -13.48 2.55 -4.32
CA ILE A 54 -12.90 2.64 -2.97
C ILE A 54 -13.78 1.99 -1.87
N PRO A 55 -15.12 2.20 -1.83
CA PRO A 55 -15.96 1.60 -0.79
C PRO A 55 -15.91 0.06 -0.74
N ILE A 56 -15.69 -0.60 -1.88
CA ILE A 56 -15.56 -2.07 -1.96
C ILE A 56 -14.29 -2.51 -1.23
N LEU A 57 -13.16 -1.86 -1.52
CA LEU A 57 -11.89 -2.16 -0.88
C LEU A 57 -11.90 -1.84 0.62
N LEU A 58 -12.58 -0.77 1.02
CA LEU A 58 -12.76 -0.44 2.46
C LEU A 58 -13.60 -1.49 3.18
N LYS A 59 -14.63 -2.04 2.53
CA LYS A 59 -15.45 -3.14 3.04
C LYS A 59 -14.61 -4.40 3.23
N ILE A 60 -13.84 -4.80 2.22
CA ILE A 60 -12.90 -5.93 2.27
C ILE A 60 -11.89 -5.74 3.42
N ALA A 61 -11.31 -4.55 3.51
CA ALA A 61 -10.31 -4.23 4.53
C ALA A 61 -10.89 -4.15 5.96
N LYS A 62 -12.23 -4.12 6.11
CA LYS A 62 -12.91 -3.80 7.38
C LYS A 62 -12.31 -2.53 7.99
N LEU A 63 -12.22 -1.46 7.18
CA LEU A 63 -11.57 -0.20 7.53
C LEU A 63 -12.60 0.95 7.47
N PRO A 64 -12.79 1.71 8.55
CA PRO A 64 -13.65 2.89 8.52
C PRO A 64 -13.15 3.92 7.52
N LYS A 65 -14.09 4.61 6.85
CA LYS A 65 -13.78 5.64 5.85
C LYS A 65 -12.92 6.77 6.45
N SER A 66 -13.25 7.22 7.67
CA SER A 66 -12.46 8.25 8.39
C SER A 66 -11.01 7.82 8.60
N SER A 67 -10.80 6.64 9.16
CA SER A 67 -9.46 6.08 9.38
C SER A 67 -8.67 5.94 8.09
N PHE A 68 -9.32 5.55 6.99
CA PHE A 68 -8.66 5.48 5.68
C PHE A 68 -8.12 6.84 5.23
N TYR A 69 -8.94 7.90 5.25
CA TYR A 69 -8.50 9.22 4.77
C TYR A 69 -7.45 9.85 5.69
N GLU A 70 -7.55 9.64 7.01
CA GLU A 70 -6.50 10.07 7.94
C GLU A 70 -5.16 9.43 7.62
N TRP A 71 -5.14 8.10 7.43
CA TRP A 71 -3.89 7.40 7.12
C TRP A 71 -3.40 7.67 5.70
N LYS A 72 -4.31 7.84 4.74
CA LYS A 72 -3.96 8.27 3.38
C LYS A 72 -3.22 9.61 3.44
N HIS A 73 -3.79 10.59 4.12
CA HIS A 73 -3.16 11.90 4.33
C HIS A 73 -1.82 11.78 5.05
N LYS A 74 -1.71 10.95 6.10
CA LYS A 74 -0.45 10.73 6.82
C LYS A 74 0.61 10.03 5.97
N LEU A 75 0.22 9.17 5.02
CA LEU A 75 1.12 8.48 4.10
C LEU A 75 1.57 9.39 2.95
N GLU A 76 0.68 10.23 2.45
CA GLU A 76 0.98 11.21 1.39
C GLU A 76 1.83 12.37 1.93
N ASN A 77 1.53 12.83 3.14
CA ASN A 77 2.24 13.93 3.80
C ASN A 77 3.28 13.45 4.81
N THR A 78 3.82 12.24 4.64
CA THR A 78 4.94 11.80 5.47
C THR A 78 6.17 12.64 5.09
N ILE A 79 6.40 13.72 5.83
CA ILE A 79 7.69 14.41 5.82
C ILE A 79 8.67 13.43 6.46
N ASP A 80 9.57 12.86 5.66
CA ASP A 80 10.67 12.05 6.17
C ASP A 80 11.61 13.01 6.92
N LYS A 81 11.39 13.14 8.23
CA LYS A 81 12.18 14.01 9.11
C LYS A 81 13.66 13.65 9.10
N ASP A 82 13.97 12.40 8.74
CA ASP A 82 15.31 11.86 8.66
C ASP A 82 15.84 11.88 7.22
N LYS A 83 15.15 12.52 6.27
CA LYS A 83 15.55 12.56 4.86
C LYS A 83 16.94 13.16 4.70
N GLU A 84 17.16 14.32 5.30
CA GLU A 84 18.46 15.01 5.27
C GLU A 84 19.55 14.14 5.91
N LEU A 85 19.24 13.48 7.04
CA LEU A 85 20.19 12.59 7.70
C LEU A 85 20.55 11.37 6.82
N LYS A 86 19.57 10.78 6.12
CA LYS A 86 19.82 9.67 5.20
C LYS A 86 20.65 10.12 4.00
N GLU A 87 20.34 11.28 3.43
CA GLU A 87 21.12 11.86 2.33
C GLU A 87 22.56 12.11 2.76
N MET A 88 22.79 12.66 3.95
CA MET A 88 24.13 12.80 4.53
C MET A 88 24.86 11.47 4.68
N ILE A 89 24.18 10.42 5.18
CA ILE A 89 24.79 9.10 5.32
C ILE A 89 25.19 8.54 3.95
N VAL A 90 24.30 8.63 2.96
CA VAL A 90 24.57 8.19 1.59
C VAL A 90 25.77 8.93 1.01
N ASP A 91 25.85 10.25 1.19
CA ASP A 91 26.97 11.08 0.72
C ASP A 91 28.29 10.70 1.40
N ILE A 92 28.29 10.45 2.71
CA ILE A 92 29.50 10.00 3.43
C ILE A 92 30.00 8.67 2.86
N PHE A 93 29.10 7.72 2.65
CA PHE A 93 29.44 6.41 2.10
C PHE A 93 29.92 6.51 0.65
N ALA A 94 29.24 7.28 -0.20
CA ALA A 94 29.64 7.49 -1.60
C ALA A 94 31.03 8.12 -1.69
N ASN A 95 31.32 9.14 -0.88
CA ASN A 95 32.63 9.77 -0.82
C ASN A 95 33.71 8.82 -0.30
N HIS A 96 33.40 7.98 0.70
CA HIS A 96 34.33 6.98 1.21
C HIS A 96 34.67 5.93 0.15
N LEU A 97 33.67 5.39 -0.56
CA LEU A 97 33.86 4.42 -1.63
C LEU A 97 34.69 4.98 -2.79
N LYS A 98 34.40 6.22 -3.21
CA LYS A 98 35.17 6.94 -4.23
C LYS A 98 36.63 7.12 -3.82
N ARG A 99 36.90 7.43 -2.55
CA ARG A 99 38.28 7.53 -2.01
C ARG A 99 39.00 6.19 -1.99
N MET A 100 38.28 5.08 -1.89
CA MET A 100 38.85 3.73 -1.95
C MET A 100 39.01 3.21 -3.40
N GLY A 101 38.65 3.99 -4.42
CA GLY A 101 38.75 3.59 -5.82
C GLY A 101 37.79 2.46 -6.22
N ILE A 102 36.75 2.22 -5.43
CA ILE A 102 35.69 1.26 -5.72
C ILE A 102 34.61 2.03 -6.50
N GLU A 103 34.82 2.20 -7.80
CA GLU A 103 33.80 2.70 -8.72
C GLU A 103 32.98 1.52 -9.25
N GLY A 104 31.65 1.67 -9.27
CA GLY A 104 30.69 0.74 -9.86
C GLY A 104 29.89 1.42 -10.94
#